data_AF-A0A961KB55-F1
#
_entry.id   AF-A0A961KB55-F1
#
_cell.length_a   1.000
_cell.length_b   1.000
_cell.length_c   1.000
_cell.angle_alpha   90.00
_cell.angle_beta   90.00
_cell.angle_gamma   90.00
#
_symmetry.space_group_name_H-M   'P 1'
#
loop_
_entity.id
_entity.type
_entity.pdbx_description
1 polymer ?
#
loop_
_entity_poly.entity_id
_entity_poly.type
_entity_poly.pdbx_seq_one_letter_code
_entity_poly.pdbx_strand_id
1 'polypeptide(L)'
;MHPRHWTEKTALAARARAGIGRLVRHEDGSFTVLSIFVFVAMLIFAGLAIDMMRHENVRLRMQGATDRAVLAATMLRENESNATPEQILQAYFASEGLGAQLGSNYRIETGDDGSRTITVVPTASVPSLFMRLVGVNDFDVATPARATEAVGGGVKLELVMVLDVSGSMNGQNKIDAMRTAAVNLTNTLLEGSADGNVAITLVPYDTWVLPPPGFLNYFSSLSGTGACNDWAIWNRITGSLTEASVRRNCNTATWRTVHPYVNDPTLAASYIDELRASGTTSIDLGVRYGALFFDPAIRPAISGLIANGV
;
A
#
# COMPACT_ATOMS: atom_id res chain seq x y z
N MET A 1 57.34 -85.62 -31.41
CA MET A 1 56.73 -84.79 -32.48
C MET A 1 55.36 -84.34 -31.98
N HIS A 2 54.91 -83.10 -31.88
CA HIS A 2 55.42 -81.71 -31.93
C HIS A 2 54.25 -80.87 -31.34
N PRO A 3 54.43 -79.80 -30.53
CA PRO A 3 53.32 -79.16 -29.82
C PRO A 3 52.72 -77.98 -30.62
N ARG A 4 51.40 -77.82 -30.62
CA ARG A 4 50.66 -76.68 -31.20
C ARG A 4 49.41 -76.38 -30.37
N HIS A 5 49.53 -75.67 -29.25
CA HIS A 5 48.35 -75.23 -28.47
C HIS A 5 48.51 -73.86 -27.78
N TRP A 6 49.62 -73.13 -27.99
CA TRP A 6 49.96 -71.95 -27.18
C TRP A 6 49.82 -70.59 -27.88
N THR A 7 49.33 -70.50 -29.12
CA THR A 7 49.41 -69.26 -29.91
C THR A 7 48.15 -68.40 -30.01
N GLU A 8 46.97 -68.87 -29.58
CA GLU A 8 45.73 -68.08 -29.74
C GLU A 8 45.41 -67.17 -28.54
N LYS A 9 45.76 -67.58 -27.30
CA LYS A 9 45.46 -66.78 -26.11
C LYS A 9 46.35 -65.53 -25.97
N THR A 10 47.55 -65.54 -26.55
CA THR A 10 48.50 -64.42 -26.51
C THR A 10 48.17 -63.31 -27.52
N ALA A 11 47.57 -63.64 -28.66
CA ALA A 11 47.19 -62.67 -29.69
C ALA A 11 45.99 -61.80 -29.29
N LEU A 12 45.03 -62.35 -28.54
CA LEU A 12 43.88 -61.62 -28.00
C LEU A 12 44.29 -60.65 -26.88
N ALA A 13 45.17 -61.08 -25.97
CA ALA A 13 45.69 -60.22 -24.90
C ALA A 13 46.56 -59.07 -25.43
N ALA A 14 47.32 -59.31 -26.50
CA ALA A 14 48.12 -58.27 -27.15
C ALA A 14 47.26 -57.23 -27.89
N ARG A 15 46.16 -57.64 -28.55
CA ARG A 15 45.22 -56.72 -29.21
C ARG A 15 44.41 -55.88 -28.21
N ALA A 16 44.00 -56.45 -27.08
CA ALA A 16 43.32 -55.71 -26.01
C ALA A 16 44.25 -54.68 -25.31
N ARG A 17 45.52 -55.05 -25.08
CA ARG A 17 46.53 -54.11 -24.54
C ARG A 17 46.91 -53.01 -25.53
N ALA A 18 46.94 -53.30 -26.83
CA ALA A 18 47.17 -52.29 -27.86
C ALA A 18 46.00 -51.29 -28.00
N GLY A 19 44.75 -51.71 -27.75
CA GLY A 19 43.59 -50.81 -27.73
C GLY A 19 43.58 -49.84 -26.55
N ILE A 20 43.92 -50.33 -25.35
CA ILE A 20 43.97 -49.51 -24.12
C ILE A 20 45.17 -48.55 -24.15
N GLY A 21 46.33 -49.01 -24.64
CA GLY A 21 47.51 -48.15 -24.81
C GLY A 21 47.33 -47.06 -25.88
N ARG A 22 46.43 -47.28 -26.85
CA ARG A 22 46.07 -46.28 -27.87
C ARG A 22 45.07 -45.24 -27.33
N LEU A 23 44.16 -45.64 -26.44
CA LEU A 23 43.27 -44.71 -25.72
C LEU A 23 44.01 -43.77 -24.76
N VAL A 24 45.09 -44.23 -24.13
CA VAL A 24 45.91 -43.41 -23.21
C VAL A 24 46.85 -42.43 -23.95
N ARG A 25 47.12 -42.65 -25.24
CA ARG A 25 48.00 -41.79 -26.06
C ARG A 25 47.25 -40.81 -26.97
N HIS A 26 45.90 -40.79 -26.95
CA HIS A 26 45.12 -39.78 -27.65
C HIS A 26 44.86 -38.59 -26.73
N GLU A 27 45.51 -37.45 -27.01
CA GLU A 27 45.29 -36.18 -26.33
C GLU A 27 43.88 -35.59 -26.59
N ASP A 28 43.12 -36.18 -27.52
CA ASP A 28 41.72 -35.84 -27.83
C ASP A 28 40.74 -36.10 -26.66
N GLY A 29 41.14 -36.88 -25.64
CA GLY A 29 40.29 -37.23 -24.48
C GLY A 29 40.31 -36.24 -23.30
N SER A 30 41.29 -35.32 -23.26
CA SER A 30 41.39 -34.33 -22.17
C SER A 30 40.18 -33.40 -22.12
N PHE A 31 39.69 -32.98 -23.28
CA PHE A 31 38.47 -32.18 -23.41
C PHE A 31 37.22 -32.92 -22.95
N THR A 32 37.15 -34.25 -23.10
CA THR A 32 36.00 -35.05 -22.64
C THR A 32 35.92 -35.09 -21.12
N VAL A 33 37.06 -35.26 -20.43
CA VAL A 33 37.11 -35.25 -18.95
C VAL A 33 36.73 -33.88 -18.41
N LEU A 34 37.27 -32.81 -18.99
CA LEU A 34 36.91 -31.43 -18.63
C LEU A 34 35.42 -31.15 -18.90
N SER A 35 34.88 -31.61 -20.03
CA SER A 35 33.48 -31.40 -20.40
C SER A 35 32.53 -32.10 -19.44
N ILE A 36 32.83 -33.34 -19.04
CA ILE A 36 32.03 -34.07 -18.04
C ILE A 36 32.09 -33.35 -16.69
N PHE A 37 33.26 -32.87 -16.29
CA PHE A 37 33.41 -32.11 -15.04
C PHE A 37 32.57 -30.82 -15.05
N VAL A 38 32.64 -30.04 -16.12
CA VAL A 38 31.84 -28.80 -16.29
C VAL A 38 30.34 -29.14 -16.35
N PHE A 39 29.96 -30.20 -17.04
CA PHE A 39 28.57 -30.64 -17.13
C PHE A 39 28.00 -31.02 -15.75
N VAL A 40 28.75 -31.80 -14.96
CA VAL A 40 28.35 -32.14 -13.58
C VAL A 40 28.29 -30.89 -12.71
N ALA A 41 29.25 -29.96 -12.84
CA ALA A 41 29.21 -28.69 -12.12
C ALA A 41 27.96 -27.87 -12.47
N MET A 42 27.60 -27.78 -13.75
CA MET A 42 26.37 -27.11 -14.19
C MET A 42 25.11 -27.75 -13.60
N LEU A 43 25.03 -29.08 -13.53
CA LEU A 43 23.90 -29.78 -12.90
C LEU A 43 23.78 -29.48 -11.40
N ILE A 44 24.91 -29.37 -10.69
CA ILE A 44 24.91 -28.98 -9.27
C ILE A 44 24.40 -27.54 -9.10
N PHE A 45 24.87 -26.60 -9.92
CA PHE A 45 24.39 -25.21 -9.87
C PHE A 45 22.92 -25.10 -10.25
N ALA A 46 22.45 -25.85 -11.24
CA ALA A 46 21.05 -25.91 -11.60
C ALA A 46 20.20 -26.47 -10.46
N GLY A 47 20.67 -27.53 -9.78
CA GLY A 47 20.02 -28.09 -8.61
C GLY A 47 19.91 -27.10 -7.44
N LEU A 48 21.00 -26.37 -7.18
CA LEU A 48 21.04 -25.30 -6.17
C LEU A 48 20.06 -24.17 -6.50
N ALA A 49 19.96 -23.78 -7.77
CA ALA A 49 18.99 -22.77 -8.21
C ALA A 49 17.54 -23.23 -8.01
N ILE A 50 17.23 -24.50 -8.27
CA ILE A 50 15.90 -25.09 -8.04
C ILE A 50 15.56 -25.12 -6.55
N ASP A 51 16.49 -25.55 -5.71
CA ASP A 51 16.28 -25.58 -4.25
C ASP A 51 16.05 -24.17 -3.69
N MET A 52 16.83 -23.19 -4.14
CA MET A 52 16.65 -21.78 -3.77
C MET A 52 15.30 -21.22 -4.24
N MET A 53 14.91 -21.50 -5.49
CA MET A 53 13.62 -21.07 -6.02
C MET A 53 12.46 -21.64 -5.22
N ARG A 54 12.54 -22.93 -4.85
CA ARG A 54 11.52 -23.58 -4.03
C ARG A 54 11.45 -22.99 -2.62
N HIS A 55 12.61 -22.74 -2.00
CA HIS A 55 12.69 -22.06 -0.71
C HIS A 55 12.04 -20.68 -0.74
N GLU A 56 12.40 -19.83 -1.71
CA GLU A 56 11.84 -18.48 -1.83
C GLU A 56 10.33 -18.51 -2.15
N ASN A 57 9.86 -19.45 -2.96
CA ASN A 57 8.42 -19.59 -3.22
C ASN A 57 7.63 -19.90 -1.93
N VAL A 58 8.17 -20.77 -1.07
CA VAL A 58 7.55 -21.07 0.23
C VAL A 58 7.59 -19.84 1.13
N ARG A 59 8.73 -19.16 1.22
CA ARG A 59 8.91 -17.95 2.03
C ARG A 59 7.95 -16.84 1.60
N LEU A 60 7.83 -16.56 0.31
CA LEU A 60 6.92 -15.53 -0.23
C LEU A 60 5.45 -15.86 0.05
N ARG A 61 5.05 -17.12 -0.13
CA ARG A 61 3.68 -17.56 0.18
C ARG A 61 3.38 -17.42 1.67
N MET A 62 4.30 -17.83 2.54
CA MET A 62 4.15 -17.70 3.99
C MET A 62 4.11 -16.24 4.43
N GLN A 63 4.96 -15.37 3.87
CA GLN A 63 4.96 -13.94 4.17
C GLN A 63 3.62 -13.31 3.80
N GLY A 64 3.12 -13.56 2.58
CA GLY A 64 1.84 -13.03 2.13
C GLY A 64 0.64 -13.55 2.92
N ALA A 65 0.69 -14.79 3.42
CA ALA A 65 -0.32 -15.31 4.35
C ALA A 65 -0.22 -14.61 5.72
N THR A 66 0.99 -14.45 6.25
CA THR A 66 1.25 -13.83 7.56
C THR A 66 0.80 -12.36 7.57
N ASP A 67 1.16 -11.58 6.54
CA ASP A 67 0.82 -10.16 6.46
C ASP A 67 -0.70 -9.94 6.42
N ARG A 68 -1.42 -10.73 5.61
CA ARG A 68 -2.89 -10.69 5.54
C ARG A 68 -3.52 -11.11 6.86
N ALA A 69 -3.02 -12.18 7.48
CA ALA A 69 -3.54 -12.69 8.73
C ALA A 69 -3.38 -11.68 9.88
N VAL A 70 -2.19 -11.07 10.00
CA VAL A 70 -1.88 -10.11 11.06
C VAL A 70 -2.65 -8.81 10.90
N LEU A 71 -2.81 -8.30 9.67
CA LEU A 71 -3.65 -7.14 9.40
C LEU A 71 -5.13 -7.41 9.73
N ALA A 72 -5.67 -8.54 9.26
CA ALA A 72 -7.06 -8.91 9.52
C ALA A 72 -7.33 -9.15 11.02
N ALA A 73 -6.39 -9.79 11.73
CA ALA A 73 -6.50 -10.02 13.16
C ALA A 73 -6.45 -8.72 13.98
N THR A 74 -5.83 -7.65 13.46
CA THR A 74 -5.86 -6.33 14.10
C THR A 74 -7.16 -5.55 13.82
N MET A 75 -7.86 -5.82 12.72
CA MET A 75 -9.10 -5.12 12.32
C MET A 75 -10.35 -5.80 12.91
N LEU A 76 -10.52 -5.76 14.23
CA LEU A 76 -11.68 -6.40 14.90
C LEU A 76 -12.86 -5.45 15.18
N ARG A 77 -12.73 -4.15 14.89
CA ARG A 77 -13.78 -3.16 15.20
C ARG A 77 -15.05 -3.34 14.36
N GLU A 78 -14.93 -3.88 13.15
CA GLU A 78 -16.06 -4.26 12.28
C GLU A 78 -16.33 -5.78 12.31
N ASN A 79 -15.91 -6.46 13.37
CA ASN A 79 -16.10 -7.91 13.47
C ASN A 79 -17.50 -8.24 14.00
N GLU A 80 -18.46 -8.39 13.08
CA GLU A 80 -19.82 -8.87 13.40
C GLU A 80 -19.84 -10.28 14.02
N SER A 81 -18.78 -11.08 13.81
CA SER A 81 -18.69 -12.48 14.25
C SER A 81 -18.15 -12.67 15.67
N ASN A 82 -17.77 -11.60 16.39
CA ASN A 82 -17.12 -11.66 17.71
C ASN A 82 -15.91 -12.62 17.78
N ALA A 83 -15.27 -12.89 16.64
CA ALA A 83 -14.14 -13.81 16.58
C ALA A 83 -12.92 -13.21 17.29
N THR A 84 -12.21 -14.02 18.06
CA THR A 84 -10.97 -13.58 18.72
C THR A 84 -9.84 -13.43 17.68
N PRO A 85 -8.84 -12.56 17.92
CA PRO A 85 -7.73 -12.40 16.98
C PRO A 85 -7.03 -13.73 16.66
N GLU A 86 -6.96 -14.66 17.61
CA GLU A 86 -6.40 -16.00 17.44
C GLU A 86 -7.22 -16.84 16.45
N GLN A 87 -8.54 -16.76 16.52
CA GLN A 87 -9.43 -17.47 15.59
C GLN A 87 -9.26 -16.92 14.17
N ILE A 88 -9.08 -15.61 14.01
CA ILE A 88 -8.81 -14.99 12.70
C ILE A 88 -7.45 -15.46 12.17
N LEU A 89 -6.39 -15.41 12.97
CA LEU A 89 -5.08 -15.92 12.57
C LEU A 89 -5.17 -17.39 12.12
N GLN A 90 -5.82 -18.24 12.91
CA GLN A 90 -5.98 -19.65 12.55
C GLN A 90 -6.78 -19.84 11.26
N ALA A 91 -7.85 -19.08 11.04
CA ALA A 91 -8.66 -19.17 9.83
C ALA A 91 -7.87 -18.75 8.58
N TYR A 92 -7.08 -17.68 8.65
CA TYR A 92 -6.24 -17.20 7.54
C TYR A 92 -5.09 -18.17 7.22
N PHE A 93 -4.45 -18.76 8.24
CA PHE A 93 -3.42 -19.78 7.99
C PHE A 93 -4.02 -21.10 7.51
N ALA A 94 -5.21 -21.49 7.98
CA ALA A 94 -5.91 -22.69 7.53
C ALA A 94 -6.36 -22.59 6.07
N SER A 95 -6.87 -21.43 5.64
CA SER A 95 -7.30 -21.22 4.24
C SER A 95 -6.14 -21.31 3.25
N GLU A 96 -4.92 -20.97 3.68
CA GLU A 96 -3.69 -21.10 2.89
C GLU A 96 -3.03 -22.48 3.03
N GLY A 97 -3.60 -23.40 3.82
CA GLY A 97 -3.01 -24.72 4.11
C GLY A 97 -1.72 -24.65 4.95
N LEU A 98 -1.54 -23.56 5.69
CA LEU A 98 -0.37 -23.24 6.51
C LEU A 98 -0.64 -23.33 8.03
N GLY A 99 -1.73 -24.00 8.44
CA GLY A 99 -2.15 -24.06 9.85
C GLY A 99 -1.10 -24.66 10.79
N ALA A 100 -0.30 -25.63 10.32
CA ALA A 100 0.74 -26.27 11.12
C ALA A 100 1.96 -25.35 11.36
N GLN A 101 2.20 -24.41 10.45
CA GLN A 101 3.34 -23.50 10.44
C GLN A 101 3.15 -22.32 11.39
N LEU A 102 1.90 -21.98 11.72
CA LEU A 102 1.56 -20.96 12.71
C LEU A 102 1.87 -21.43 14.14
N GLY A 103 1.45 -22.65 14.49
CA GLY A 103 1.63 -23.22 15.82
C GLY A 103 1.16 -22.27 16.94
N SER A 104 1.98 -22.14 17.98
CA SER A 104 1.82 -21.15 19.07
C SER A 104 2.73 -19.94 18.91
N ASN A 105 3.28 -19.70 17.72
CA ASN A 105 4.28 -18.66 17.48
C ASN A 105 3.64 -17.29 17.19
N TYR A 106 2.76 -16.85 18.08
CA TYR A 106 2.15 -15.53 18.01
C TYR A 106 2.07 -14.89 19.40
N ARG A 107 2.10 -13.57 19.42
CA ARG A 107 1.98 -12.74 20.62
C ARG A 107 0.99 -11.61 20.33
N ILE A 108 0.00 -11.49 21.18
CA ILE A 108 -1.01 -10.44 21.13
C ILE A 108 -0.79 -9.56 22.36
N GLU A 109 -0.51 -8.30 22.13
CA GLU A 109 -0.31 -7.26 23.14
C GLU A 109 -1.47 -6.27 23.03
N THR A 110 -2.20 -6.07 24.11
CA THR A 110 -3.19 -4.99 24.21
C THR A 110 -2.59 -3.90 25.07
N GLY A 111 -2.47 -2.69 24.51
CA GLY A 111 -2.05 -1.50 25.23
C GLY A 111 -3.14 -0.95 26.14
N ASP A 112 -2.74 -0.17 27.14
CA ASP A 112 -3.65 0.46 28.11
C ASP A 112 -4.57 1.51 27.45
N ASP A 113 -4.18 2.02 26.29
CA ASP A 113 -4.93 2.90 25.39
C ASP A 113 -5.97 2.15 24.53
N GLY A 114 -6.08 0.83 24.73
CA GLY A 114 -6.89 -0.06 23.91
C GLY A 114 -6.21 -0.47 22.61
N SER A 115 -5.02 0.04 22.30
CA SER A 115 -4.28 -0.35 21.09
C SER A 115 -4.02 -1.85 21.09
N ARG A 116 -3.98 -2.47 19.92
CA ARG A 116 -3.75 -3.91 19.79
C ARG A 116 -2.59 -4.14 18.86
N THR A 117 -1.54 -4.74 19.36
CA THR A 117 -0.41 -5.16 18.56
C THR A 117 -0.34 -6.68 18.48
N ILE A 118 -0.39 -7.18 17.26
CA ILE A 118 -0.30 -8.61 16.97
C ILE A 118 1.03 -8.85 16.28
N THR A 119 1.83 -9.75 16.84
CA THR A 119 3.11 -10.21 16.27
C THR A 119 3.01 -11.72 16.03
N VAL A 120 3.38 -12.18 14.83
CA VAL A 120 3.35 -13.61 14.46
C VAL A 120 4.70 -13.97 13.86
N VAL A 121 5.24 -15.14 14.20
CA VAL A 121 6.53 -15.66 13.71
C VAL A 121 6.34 -17.11 13.25
N PRO A 122 5.62 -17.35 12.14
CA PRO A 122 5.40 -18.69 11.65
C PRO A 122 6.71 -19.25 11.07
N THR A 123 6.88 -20.56 11.23
CA THR A 123 8.11 -21.27 10.85
C THR A 123 7.79 -22.49 10.00
N ALA A 124 8.62 -22.76 9.00
CA ALA A 124 8.55 -23.98 8.20
C ALA A 124 9.95 -24.47 7.85
N SER A 125 10.10 -25.77 7.62
CA SER A 125 11.35 -26.34 7.09
C SER A 125 11.08 -26.88 5.68
N VAL A 126 11.90 -26.48 4.72
CA VAL A 126 11.82 -26.88 3.31
C VAL A 126 12.95 -27.87 3.04
N PRO A 127 12.65 -29.18 2.85
CA PRO A 127 13.67 -30.16 2.51
C PRO A 127 14.34 -29.82 1.18
N SER A 128 15.66 -29.87 1.11
CA SER A 128 16.39 -29.67 -0.15
C SER A 128 16.33 -30.93 -1.03
N LEU A 129 16.32 -30.76 -2.35
CA LEU A 129 16.32 -31.86 -3.30
C LEU A 129 17.74 -32.21 -3.73
N PHE A 130 18.52 -31.19 -4.11
CA PHE A 130 19.86 -31.33 -4.68
C PHE A 130 20.95 -30.96 -3.67
N MET A 131 20.75 -29.94 -2.85
CA MET A 131 21.73 -29.52 -1.83
C MET A 131 21.94 -30.59 -0.74
N ARG A 132 21.02 -31.55 -0.63
CA ARG A 132 21.20 -32.75 0.18
C ARG A 132 22.42 -33.58 -0.23
N LEU A 133 22.81 -33.56 -1.50
CA LEU A 133 24.00 -34.26 -2.01
C LEU A 133 25.31 -33.68 -1.45
N VAL A 134 25.29 -32.42 -1.01
CA VAL A 134 26.42 -31.72 -0.38
C VAL A 134 26.24 -31.52 1.12
N GLY A 135 25.29 -32.24 1.73
CA GLY A 135 25.09 -32.31 3.19
C GLY A 135 24.09 -31.32 3.79
N VAL A 136 23.43 -30.48 2.99
CA VAL A 136 22.39 -29.55 3.47
C VAL A 136 21.02 -30.18 3.21
N ASN A 137 20.37 -30.73 4.24
CA ASN A 137 19.13 -31.51 4.08
C ASN A 137 17.86 -30.67 3.98
N ASP A 138 17.88 -29.47 4.55
CA ASP A 138 16.71 -28.62 4.69
C ASP A 138 17.10 -27.16 4.90
N PHE A 139 16.12 -26.28 4.68
CA PHE A 139 16.20 -24.85 4.91
C PHE A 139 15.05 -24.40 5.78
N ASP A 140 15.37 -23.75 6.89
CA ASP A 140 14.38 -23.13 7.76
C ASP A 140 13.91 -21.79 7.20
N VAL A 141 12.60 -21.60 7.21
CA VAL A 141 11.89 -20.40 6.79
C VAL A 141 11.19 -19.81 8.01
N ALA A 142 11.41 -18.53 8.27
CA ALA A 142 10.63 -17.76 9.23
C ALA A 142 10.17 -16.45 8.58
N THR A 143 8.89 -16.11 8.75
CA THR A 143 8.29 -14.90 8.17
C THR A 143 7.61 -14.05 9.25
N PRO A 144 8.38 -13.38 10.11
CA PRO A 144 7.82 -12.55 11.17
C PRO A 144 7.01 -11.38 10.58
N ALA A 145 5.83 -11.13 11.14
CA ALA A 145 5.03 -9.95 10.81
C ALA A 145 4.43 -9.35 12.09
N ARG A 146 4.25 -8.02 12.09
CA ARG A 146 3.65 -7.27 13.19
C ARG A 146 2.71 -6.21 12.61
N ALA A 147 1.50 -6.14 13.13
CA ALA A 147 0.59 -5.02 12.89
C ALA A 147 0.09 -4.48 14.23
N THR A 148 -0.12 -3.18 14.24
CA THR A 148 -0.68 -2.46 15.38
C THR A 148 -1.92 -1.73 14.92
N GLU A 149 -3.04 -2.02 15.56
CA GLU A 149 -4.22 -1.17 15.55
C GLU A 149 -4.05 -0.15 16.68
N ALA A 150 -3.99 1.13 16.32
CA ALA A 150 -4.09 2.20 17.30
C ALA A 150 -5.57 2.40 17.65
N VAL A 151 -5.92 2.23 18.92
CA VAL A 151 -7.23 2.64 19.46
C VAL A 151 -7.05 4.02 20.06
N GLY A 152 -7.96 4.94 19.71
CA GLY A 152 -8.17 6.19 20.43
C GLY A 152 -6.90 7.00 20.71
N GLY A 153 -6.27 7.54 19.66
CA GLY A 153 -5.16 8.48 19.82
C GLY A 153 -4.31 8.68 18.56
N GLY A 154 -4.84 9.35 17.54
CA GLY A 154 -3.98 10.08 16.59
C GLY A 154 -3.68 9.46 15.23
N VAL A 155 -4.64 8.82 14.54
CA VAL A 155 -4.60 8.92 13.07
C VAL A 155 -4.92 10.37 12.73
N LYS A 156 -3.89 11.14 12.38
CA LYS A 156 -4.08 12.49 11.86
C LYS A 156 -4.62 12.39 10.45
N LEU A 157 -5.91 12.66 10.29
CA LEU A 157 -6.59 12.60 9.00
C LEU A 157 -7.04 14.01 8.61
N GLU A 158 -6.50 14.50 7.50
CA GLU A 158 -6.98 15.71 6.84
C GLU A 158 -7.76 15.30 5.59
N LEU A 159 -9.06 15.52 5.60
CA LEU A 159 -9.94 15.24 4.46
C LEU A 159 -10.39 16.55 3.82
N VAL A 160 -10.36 16.63 2.49
CA VAL A 160 -10.94 17.75 1.75
C VAL A 160 -12.11 17.24 0.91
N MET A 161 -13.30 17.76 1.19
CA MET A 161 -14.53 17.43 0.48
C MET A 161 -14.87 18.52 -0.53
N VAL A 162 -14.69 18.22 -1.81
CA VAL A 162 -15.08 19.10 -2.92
C VAL A 162 -16.51 18.75 -3.34
N LEU A 163 -17.45 19.64 -3.04
CA LEU A 163 -18.90 19.38 -3.13
C LEU A 163 -19.51 20.16 -4.29
N ASP A 164 -20.04 19.45 -5.30
CA ASP A 164 -20.76 20.08 -6.41
C ASP A 164 -22.11 20.61 -5.91
N VAL A 165 -22.29 21.93 -6.02
CA VAL A 165 -23.53 22.63 -5.69
C VAL A 165 -24.08 23.38 -6.92
N SER A 166 -23.72 22.93 -8.12
CA SER A 166 -24.18 23.50 -9.39
C SER A 166 -25.71 23.35 -9.55
N GLY A 167 -26.32 24.15 -10.44
CA GLY A 167 -27.76 24.12 -10.67
C GLY A 167 -28.30 22.74 -11.07
N SER A 168 -27.46 21.88 -11.66
CA SER A 168 -27.82 20.50 -12.03
C SER A 168 -28.15 19.60 -10.82
N MET A 169 -27.65 19.96 -9.64
CA MET A 169 -27.89 19.28 -8.37
C MET A 169 -29.31 19.53 -7.82
N ASN A 170 -30.05 20.50 -8.37
CA ASN A 170 -31.43 20.78 -7.98
C ASN A 170 -32.44 19.75 -8.54
N GLY A 171 -32.01 18.85 -9.41
CA GLY A 171 -32.85 17.81 -9.99
C GLY A 171 -32.87 16.54 -9.13
N GLN A 172 -34.02 15.87 -9.07
CA GLN A 172 -34.16 14.50 -8.55
C GLN A 172 -33.60 14.30 -7.12
N ASN A 173 -33.71 15.30 -6.24
CA ASN A 173 -33.18 15.27 -4.87
C ASN A 173 -31.67 14.97 -4.77
N LYS A 174 -30.89 15.25 -5.82
CA LYS A 174 -29.43 14.98 -5.84
C LYS A 174 -28.68 15.75 -4.77
N ILE A 175 -29.02 17.03 -4.58
CA ILE A 175 -28.43 17.85 -3.51
C ILE A 175 -28.72 17.25 -2.14
N ASP A 176 -29.96 16.82 -1.86
CA ASP A 176 -30.33 16.25 -0.56
C ASP A 176 -29.67 14.89 -0.29
N ALA A 177 -29.52 14.06 -1.34
CA ALA A 177 -28.78 12.81 -1.27
C ALA A 177 -27.29 13.05 -0.99
N MET A 178 -26.69 14.06 -1.64
CA MET A 178 -25.30 14.46 -1.41
C MET A 178 -25.11 14.99 0.02
N ARG A 179 -26.02 15.84 0.52
CA ARG A 179 -25.99 16.32 1.91
C ARG A 179 -26.04 15.16 2.90
N THR A 180 -27.00 14.26 2.73
CA THR A 180 -27.13 13.06 3.59
C THR A 180 -25.84 12.23 3.60
N ALA A 181 -25.25 11.97 2.44
CA ALA A 181 -24.01 11.21 2.34
C ALA A 181 -22.82 11.92 2.98
N ALA A 182 -22.68 13.23 2.76
CA ALA A 182 -21.60 14.04 3.31
C ALA A 182 -21.71 14.19 4.84
N VAL A 183 -22.93 14.36 5.38
CA VAL A 183 -23.19 14.36 6.82
C VAL A 183 -22.82 13.00 7.43
N ASN A 184 -23.25 11.89 6.83
CA ASN A 184 -22.90 10.54 7.32
C ASN A 184 -21.40 10.29 7.32
N LEU A 185 -20.68 10.74 6.29
CA LEU A 185 -19.22 10.63 6.23
C LEU A 185 -18.55 11.47 7.32
N THR A 186 -19.01 12.72 7.48
CA THR A 186 -18.52 13.65 8.50
C THR A 186 -18.71 13.08 9.90
N ASN A 187 -19.90 12.56 10.20
CA ASN A 187 -20.21 11.92 11.47
C ASN A 187 -19.31 10.69 11.69
N THR A 188 -19.21 9.78 10.71
CA THR A 188 -18.35 8.59 10.81
C THR A 188 -16.89 8.92 11.11
N LEU A 189 -16.35 10.00 10.52
CA LEU A 189 -14.94 10.38 10.68
C LEU A 189 -14.65 11.21 11.94
N LEU A 190 -15.60 12.05 12.36
CA LEU A 190 -15.44 12.95 13.51
C LEU A 190 -15.98 12.34 14.81
N GLU A 191 -16.89 11.36 14.77
CA GLU A 191 -17.35 10.62 15.94
C GLU A 191 -16.20 9.82 16.57
N GLY A 192 -15.87 10.15 17.82
CA GLY A 192 -14.74 9.55 18.55
C GLY A 192 -13.39 10.25 18.36
N SER A 193 -13.34 11.32 17.56
CA SER A 193 -12.14 12.16 17.34
C SER A 193 -12.10 13.34 18.32
N ALA A 194 -12.14 13.08 19.63
CA ALA A 194 -12.18 14.11 20.67
C ALA A 194 -10.93 15.03 20.73
N ASP A 195 -9.82 14.59 20.12
CA ASP A 195 -8.52 15.26 20.22
C ASP A 195 -8.19 16.18 19.04
N GLY A 196 -9.14 16.47 18.13
CA GLY A 196 -8.87 17.30 16.95
C GLY A 196 -7.88 16.67 15.95
N ASN A 197 -7.69 15.36 16.02
CA ASN A 197 -6.82 14.61 15.12
C ASN A 197 -7.42 14.45 13.70
N VAL A 198 -8.73 14.63 13.56
CA VAL A 198 -9.41 14.59 12.27
C VAL A 198 -9.95 15.98 11.95
N ALA A 199 -9.65 16.48 10.76
CA ALA A 199 -10.14 17.75 10.28
C ALA A 199 -10.66 17.60 8.85
N ILE A 200 -11.83 18.18 8.59
CA ILE A 200 -12.51 18.11 7.29
C ILE A 200 -12.64 19.52 6.73
N THR A 201 -12.14 19.73 5.51
CA THR A 201 -12.31 20.98 4.77
C THR A 201 -13.44 20.83 3.76
N LEU A 202 -14.47 21.68 3.86
CA LEU A 202 -15.60 21.71 2.96
C LEU A 202 -15.35 22.73 1.86
N VAL A 203 -15.38 22.30 0.59
CA VAL A 203 -15.20 23.14 -0.59
C VAL A 203 -16.44 23.00 -1.48
N PRO A 204 -17.54 23.70 -1.18
CA PRO A 204 -18.66 23.80 -2.11
C PRO A 204 -18.25 24.60 -3.35
N TYR A 205 -18.58 24.09 -4.54
CA TYR A 205 -18.29 24.76 -5.80
C TYR A 205 -19.51 24.78 -6.74
N ASP A 206 -19.70 25.91 -7.41
CA ASP A 206 -20.57 26.03 -8.59
C ASP A 206 -19.77 26.60 -9.77
N THR A 207 -20.17 27.76 -10.32
CA THR A 207 -19.36 28.55 -11.24
C THR A 207 -18.12 29.09 -10.54
N TRP A 208 -18.20 29.30 -9.22
CA TRP A 208 -17.15 29.87 -8.41
C TRP A 208 -16.95 29.06 -7.13
N VAL A 209 -15.82 29.28 -6.48
CA VAL A 209 -15.57 28.86 -5.10
C VAL A 209 -15.41 30.12 -4.27
N LEU A 210 -16.21 30.24 -3.19
CA LEU A 210 -16.17 31.39 -2.30
C LEU A 210 -15.20 31.10 -1.14
N PRO A 211 -14.00 31.69 -1.12
CA PRO A 211 -13.07 31.50 -0.02
C PRO A 211 -13.57 32.17 1.26
N PRO A 212 -13.04 31.78 2.44
CA PRO A 212 -13.39 32.43 3.69
C PRO A 212 -13.06 33.93 3.66
N PRO A 213 -13.80 34.77 4.41
CA PRO A 213 -13.48 36.19 4.53
C PRO A 213 -12.02 36.42 4.92
N GLY A 214 -11.35 37.35 4.23
CA GLY A 214 -9.94 37.68 4.49
C GLY A 214 -8.91 36.70 3.92
N PHE A 215 -9.31 35.51 3.44
CA PHE A 215 -8.39 34.53 2.86
C PHE A 215 -7.62 35.07 1.64
N LEU A 216 -8.29 35.85 0.79
CA LEU A 216 -7.66 36.44 -0.40
C LEU A 216 -6.61 37.52 -0.07
N ASN A 217 -6.55 38.03 1.16
CA ASN A 217 -5.55 39.03 1.57
C ASN A 217 -4.13 38.45 1.66
N TYR A 218 -4.00 37.12 1.70
CA TYR A 218 -2.72 36.42 1.76
C TYR A 218 -2.12 36.17 0.36
N PHE A 219 -2.83 36.50 -0.71
CA PHE A 219 -2.35 36.34 -2.07
C PHE A 219 -1.47 37.53 -2.47
N SER A 220 -0.25 37.24 -2.92
CA SER A 220 0.74 38.26 -3.31
C SER A 220 0.60 38.73 -4.76
N SER A 221 0.03 37.88 -5.64
CA SER A 221 -0.21 38.18 -7.05
C SER A 221 -1.70 38.12 -7.39
N LEU A 222 -2.49 38.97 -6.74
CA LEU A 222 -3.95 39.07 -6.93
C LEU A 222 -4.33 40.41 -7.54
N SER A 223 -5.13 40.39 -8.61
CA SER A 223 -5.63 41.60 -9.29
C SER A 223 -7.16 41.58 -9.44
N GLY A 224 -7.77 42.68 -9.88
CA GLY A 224 -9.22 42.76 -10.10
C GLY A 224 -10.07 42.98 -8.84
N THR A 225 -11.39 42.82 -8.96
CA THR A 225 -12.38 43.05 -7.89
C THR A 225 -13.37 41.89 -7.81
N GLY A 226 -13.86 41.59 -6.60
CA GLY A 226 -14.84 40.52 -6.37
C GLY A 226 -14.49 39.65 -5.16
N ALA A 227 -15.35 38.70 -4.81
CA ALA A 227 -15.16 37.88 -3.61
C ALA A 227 -14.47 36.52 -3.89
N CYS A 228 -14.50 36.05 -5.14
CA CYS A 228 -13.86 34.81 -5.57
C CYS A 228 -12.62 35.13 -6.39
N ASN A 229 -11.66 34.22 -6.44
CA ASN A 229 -10.52 34.31 -7.36
C ASN A 229 -10.52 33.12 -8.33
N ASP A 230 -9.92 33.38 -9.49
CA ASP A 230 -9.55 32.38 -10.48
C ASP A 230 -8.10 32.62 -10.86
N TRP A 231 -7.40 31.57 -11.18
CA TRP A 231 -5.96 31.58 -11.35
C TRP A 231 -5.60 31.32 -12.81
N ALA A 232 -4.54 31.97 -13.28
CA ALA A 232 -4.12 31.88 -14.67
C ALA A 232 -3.64 30.46 -15.08
N ILE A 233 -3.04 29.70 -14.15
CA ILE A 233 -2.42 28.39 -14.43
C ILE A 233 -3.06 27.31 -13.58
N TRP A 234 -3.89 26.43 -14.16
CA TRP A 234 -4.71 25.42 -13.46
C TRP A 234 -4.04 24.08 -13.16
N ASN A 235 -2.87 23.81 -13.74
CA ASN A 235 -2.16 22.54 -13.58
C ASN A 235 -1.09 22.55 -12.47
N ARG A 236 -1.03 23.60 -11.65
CA ARG A 236 -0.06 23.73 -10.55
C ARG A 236 -0.79 23.99 -9.23
N ILE A 237 -0.44 23.19 -8.22
CA ILE A 237 -1.03 23.23 -6.87
C ILE A 237 -0.02 23.70 -5.80
N THR A 238 1.17 24.15 -6.20
CA THR A 238 2.22 24.65 -5.30
C THR A 238 2.42 26.14 -5.49
N GLY A 239 2.72 26.85 -4.40
CA GLY A 239 2.92 28.30 -4.45
C GLY A 239 1.62 29.06 -4.76
N SER A 240 0.48 28.52 -4.37
CA SER A 240 -0.84 28.97 -4.80
C SER A 240 -1.18 30.41 -4.39
N LEU A 241 -0.58 30.91 -3.29
CA LEU A 241 -0.67 32.30 -2.85
C LEU A 241 0.17 33.27 -3.70
N THR A 242 1.15 32.76 -4.43
CA THR A 242 2.05 33.53 -5.30
C THR A 242 1.69 33.41 -6.79
N GLU A 243 0.93 32.37 -7.14
CA GLU A 243 0.46 32.16 -8.49
C GLU A 243 -0.53 33.26 -8.91
N ALA A 244 -0.40 33.72 -10.16
CA ALA A 244 -1.18 34.85 -10.64
C ALA A 244 -2.67 34.52 -10.63
N SER A 245 -3.46 35.34 -9.95
CA SER A 245 -4.90 35.19 -9.85
C SER A 245 -5.64 36.51 -10.01
N VAL A 246 -6.90 36.41 -10.43
CA VAL A 246 -7.79 37.53 -10.72
C VAL A 246 -9.07 37.35 -9.91
N ARG A 247 -9.45 38.38 -9.16
CA ARG A 247 -10.72 38.44 -8.45
C ARG A 247 -11.86 38.60 -9.45
N ARG A 248 -12.94 37.85 -9.21
CA ARG A 248 -14.14 37.81 -10.03
C ARG A 248 -15.36 38.04 -9.16
N ASN A 249 -16.35 38.73 -9.72
CA ASN A 249 -17.63 38.89 -9.08
C ASN A 249 -18.35 37.54 -9.08
N CYS A 250 -18.74 37.11 -7.89
CA CYS A 250 -19.45 35.88 -7.65
C CYS A 250 -20.51 36.13 -6.57
N ASN A 251 -21.44 35.20 -6.41
CA ASN A 251 -22.41 35.25 -5.33
C ASN A 251 -21.70 35.02 -3.99
N THR A 252 -22.00 35.85 -3.00
CA THR A 252 -21.37 35.86 -1.67
C THR A 252 -22.27 35.29 -0.58
N ALA A 253 -23.28 34.49 -0.94
CA ALA A 253 -24.11 33.80 0.04
C ALA A 253 -23.24 32.94 0.96
N THR A 254 -23.51 32.95 2.26
CA THR A 254 -22.64 32.29 3.25
C THR A 254 -22.62 30.77 3.11
N TRP A 255 -23.73 30.17 2.69
CA TRP A 255 -23.86 28.71 2.54
C TRP A 255 -22.89 28.09 1.53
N ARG A 256 -22.26 28.86 0.64
CA ARG A 256 -21.25 28.37 -0.33
C ARG A 256 -19.83 28.73 0.05
N THR A 257 -19.62 29.20 1.27
CA THR A 257 -18.28 29.55 1.75
C THR A 257 -17.49 28.26 1.98
N VAL A 258 -16.21 28.29 1.65
CA VAL A 258 -15.29 27.23 2.01
C VAL A 258 -15.11 27.23 3.52
N HIS A 259 -15.21 26.06 4.16
CA HIS A 259 -14.99 25.90 5.59
C HIS A 259 -13.76 25.02 5.81
N PRO A 260 -12.59 25.60 6.11
CA PRO A 260 -11.35 24.85 6.28
C PRO A 260 -11.25 24.20 7.67
N TYR A 261 -10.67 23.00 7.72
CA TYR A 261 -10.30 22.29 8.95
C TYR A 261 -11.39 22.18 10.03
N VAL A 262 -12.64 21.94 9.64
CA VAL A 262 -13.74 21.73 10.58
C VAL A 262 -13.54 20.39 11.30
N ASN A 263 -13.57 20.43 12.64
CA ASN A 263 -13.38 19.27 13.50
C ASN A 263 -14.60 18.98 14.41
N ASP A 264 -15.63 19.83 14.39
CA ASP A 264 -16.90 19.62 15.09
C ASP A 264 -17.93 18.99 14.13
N PRO A 265 -18.42 17.77 14.40
CA PRO A 265 -19.40 17.10 13.55
C PRO A 265 -20.72 17.86 13.43
N THR A 266 -21.17 18.53 14.48
CA THR A 266 -22.42 19.30 14.48
C THR A 266 -22.29 20.53 13.58
N LEU A 267 -21.14 21.20 13.68
CA LEU A 267 -20.86 22.37 12.86
C LEU A 267 -20.70 22.00 11.38
N ALA A 268 -19.94 20.94 11.09
CA ALA A 268 -19.78 20.44 9.72
C ALA A 268 -21.12 20.00 9.12
N ALA A 269 -21.97 19.30 9.88
CA ALA A 269 -23.31 18.95 9.44
C ALA A 269 -24.16 20.18 9.12
N SER A 270 -24.12 21.22 9.97
CA SER A 270 -24.86 22.47 9.73
C SER A 270 -24.44 23.17 8.43
N TYR A 271 -23.14 23.20 8.12
CA TYR A 271 -22.64 23.79 6.87
C TYR A 271 -23.10 22.99 5.64
N ILE A 272 -23.10 21.65 5.74
CA ILE A 272 -23.55 20.77 4.66
C ILE A 272 -25.06 20.92 4.43
N ASP A 273 -25.86 21.01 5.49
CA ASP A 273 -27.32 21.13 5.42
C ASP A 273 -27.79 22.42 4.74
N GLU A 274 -27.00 23.50 4.84
CA GLU A 274 -27.29 24.78 4.21
C GLU A 274 -27.01 24.83 2.70
N LEU A 275 -26.22 23.88 2.16
CA LEU A 275 -25.76 23.90 0.76
C LEU A 275 -26.92 23.91 -0.24
N ARG A 276 -27.01 24.86 -1.16
CA ARG A 276 -28.11 24.90 -2.17
C ARG A 276 -27.58 24.70 -3.58
N ALA A 277 -28.41 24.21 -4.48
CA ALA A 277 -28.04 24.14 -5.89
C ALA A 277 -28.13 25.53 -6.56
N SER A 278 -27.08 25.98 -7.24
CA SER A 278 -26.99 27.29 -7.90
C SER A 278 -25.95 27.31 -9.00
N GLY A 279 -26.02 28.29 -9.92
CA GLY A 279 -24.96 28.52 -10.90
C GLY A 279 -24.73 27.40 -11.91
N THR A 280 -23.59 27.50 -12.61
CA THR A 280 -23.05 26.49 -13.54
C THR A 280 -22.00 25.62 -12.85
N THR A 281 -21.35 24.72 -13.56
CA THR A 281 -20.37 23.79 -12.99
C THR A 281 -18.95 24.15 -13.44
N SER A 282 -18.05 24.44 -12.49
CA SER A 282 -16.62 24.66 -12.72
C SER A 282 -15.80 23.72 -11.83
N ILE A 283 -15.77 22.44 -12.25
CA ILE A 283 -15.08 21.37 -11.51
C ILE A 283 -13.57 21.61 -11.39
N ASP A 284 -12.97 22.24 -12.39
CA ASP A 284 -11.57 22.63 -12.41
C ASP A 284 -11.23 23.57 -11.24
N LEU A 285 -12.10 24.55 -10.98
CA LEU A 285 -11.93 25.47 -9.87
C LEU A 285 -12.15 24.79 -8.51
N GLY A 286 -13.19 23.94 -8.41
CA GLY A 286 -13.47 23.16 -7.21
C GLY A 286 -12.31 22.24 -6.82
N VAL A 287 -11.79 21.45 -7.77
CA VAL A 287 -10.65 20.55 -7.55
C VAL A 287 -9.39 21.33 -7.21
N ARG A 288 -9.14 22.45 -7.87
CA ARG A 288 -7.99 23.30 -7.58
C ARG A 288 -8.03 23.85 -6.17
N TYR A 289 -9.19 24.36 -5.73
CA TYR A 289 -9.39 24.80 -4.36
C TYR A 289 -9.29 23.65 -3.35
N GLY A 290 -9.75 22.46 -3.70
CA GLY A 290 -9.52 21.28 -2.88
C GLY A 290 -8.03 20.98 -2.71
N ALA A 291 -7.28 21.00 -3.81
CA ALA A 291 -5.84 20.76 -3.81
C ALA A 291 -5.03 21.85 -3.09
N LEU A 292 -5.52 23.09 -3.09
CA LEU A 292 -4.93 24.24 -2.38
C LEU A 292 -4.68 23.94 -0.90
N PHE A 293 -5.57 23.19 -0.25
CA PHE A 293 -5.45 22.86 1.17
C PHE A 293 -4.31 21.88 1.48
N PHE A 294 -3.70 21.27 0.46
CA PHE A 294 -2.49 20.47 0.60
C PHE A 294 -1.20 21.25 0.28
N ASP A 295 -1.29 22.50 -0.17
CA ASP A 295 -0.13 23.35 -0.46
C ASP A 295 0.47 23.93 0.85
N PRO A 296 1.72 23.59 1.23
CA PRO A 296 2.32 24.15 2.43
C PRO A 296 2.41 25.68 2.42
N ALA A 297 2.37 26.31 1.23
CA ALA A 297 2.41 27.76 1.09
C ALA A 297 1.18 28.45 1.70
N ILE A 298 0.05 27.75 1.90
CA ILE A 298 -1.17 28.38 2.45
C ILE A 298 -1.18 28.49 3.97
N ARG A 299 -0.19 27.93 4.68
CA ARG A 299 -0.11 27.95 6.14
C ARG A 299 -0.30 29.35 6.76
N PRO A 300 0.30 30.44 6.23
CA PRO A 300 0.07 31.78 6.79
C PRO A 300 -1.40 32.22 6.68
N ALA A 301 -2.08 31.86 5.60
CA ALA A 301 -3.50 32.16 5.42
C ALA A 301 -4.36 31.38 6.43
N ILE A 302 -4.06 30.08 6.64
CA ILE A 302 -4.75 29.25 7.61
C ILE A 302 -4.54 29.75 9.04
N SER A 303 -3.30 30.04 9.45
CA SER A 303 -3.02 30.61 10.78
C SER A 303 -3.75 31.93 10.99
N GLY A 304 -3.86 32.73 9.94
CA GLY A 304 -4.63 33.97 9.95
C GLY A 304 -6.13 33.77 10.10
N LEU A 305 -6.73 32.75 9.47
CA LEU A 305 -8.15 32.44 9.64
C LEU A 305 -8.48 32.00 11.07
N ILE A 306 -7.65 31.10 11.62
CA ILE A 306 -7.79 30.64 13.01
C ILE A 306 -7.73 31.83 13.99
N ALA A 307 -6.79 32.76 13.78
CA ALA A 307 -6.68 33.95 14.62
C ALA A 307 -7.89 34.88 14.55
N ASN A 308 -8.65 34.85 13.45
CA ASN A 308 -9.87 35.62 13.26
C ASN A 308 -11.15 34.88 13.71
N GLY A 309 -11.01 33.70 14.32
CA GLY A 309 -12.14 32.90 14.79
C GLY A 309 -12.95 32.26 13.66
N VAL A 310 -12.30 31.99 12.53
CA VAL A 310 -12.84 31.27 11.36
C VAL A 310 -12.23 29.88 11.29
#